data_AF-A0A6G1ZHK4-F1
#
_entry.id   AF-A0A6G1ZHK4-F1
#
_cell.length_a   1.000
_cell.length_b   1.000
_cell.length_c   1.000
_cell.angle_alpha   90.00
_cell.angle_beta   90.00
_cell.angle_gamma   90.00
#
_symmetry.space_group_name_H-M   'P 1'
#
loop_
_entity.id
_entity.type
_entity.pdbx_description
1 polymer ?
#
loop_
_entity_poly.entity_id
_entity_poly.type
_entity_poly.pdbx_seq_one_letter_code
_entity_poly.pdbx_strand_id
1 'polypeptide(L)'
;MALGNGIMTKISGSAGNLTYRIRGGEQVMTGRIQKMTNPKTALQVNQRIKFPNIVAMYRAFHGLLKEGFEKKRKGRRSKDMSDFNRFMSANLQSAPVFLTRSESAAGYCIAAPYQITEGTLVPISTQGIETDTYSNVALGDLEITDTTTVADFSEAVVANNSLFEYGDAISYFSVLQNVEVDTGVPYVTVNQYKVTLDAADQSSLRIVAPSFGFSVKNGFLAHGENIGQGAFAWVQTRRGADGLLVSSQRLIVANALFEEYNSNVAKSAARRAYGAVSVALDPGTSDDISAATGPIASLVTVAGVVRSTGDHTFAIQKDDKVVLEGSQLGGNGSVQVVYGTTDKESDEHKVTDLTVVTRTNNRIEATVPEEAAGYCFGFYVTPRMVAVYVGEQQNPGTGGDRPEIE
;
A
#
# COMPACT_ATOMS: atom_id res chain seq x y z
N MET A 1 51.91 11.56 50.31
CA MET A 1 50.85 12.46 49.79
C MET A 1 51.51 13.52 48.94
N ALA A 2 51.19 13.54 47.65
CA ALA A 2 51.42 14.67 46.76
C ALA A 2 50.06 14.98 46.13
N LEU A 3 49.41 16.04 46.63
CA LEU A 3 48.15 16.55 46.11
C LEU A 3 48.46 17.41 44.87
N GLY A 4 48.48 16.79 43.70
CA GLY A 4 48.48 17.46 42.42
C GLY A 4 47.06 17.54 41.86
N ASN A 5 46.38 18.67 42.05
CA ASN A 5 45.09 18.98 41.43
C ASN A 5 45.29 19.21 39.93
N GLY A 6 45.26 18.13 39.14
CA GLY A 6 45.26 18.16 37.68
C GLY A 6 43.94 17.61 37.14
N ILE A 7 43.15 18.47 36.50
CA ILE A 7 41.90 18.15 35.80
C ILE A 7 42.16 17.07 34.73
N MET A 8 41.89 15.79 35.07
CA MET A 8 41.76 14.70 34.09
C MET A 8 40.35 14.12 34.19
N THR A 9 39.35 14.99 34.10
CA THR A 9 37.97 14.59 33.86
C THR A 9 37.84 14.22 32.38
N LYS A 10 37.28 13.04 32.11
CA LYS A 10 36.77 12.59 30.80
C LYS A 10 36.14 13.75 30.02
N ILE A 11 36.90 14.38 29.12
CA ILE A 11 36.45 15.58 28.40
C ILE A 11 35.54 15.12 27.26
N SER A 12 34.26 15.46 27.37
CA SER A 12 33.30 15.38 26.26
C SER A 12 32.80 16.78 25.97
N GLY A 13 32.79 17.18 24.69
CA GLY A 13 32.46 18.54 24.29
C GLY A 13 33.29 19.00 23.09
N SER A 14 33.18 20.28 22.74
CA SER A 14 33.93 20.86 21.63
C SER A 14 34.74 22.06 22.12
N ALA A 15 36.04 22.09 21.80
CA ALA A 15 36.90 23.25 22.03
C ALA A 15 37.46 23.72 20.67
N GLY A 16 37.08 24.92 20.25
CA GLY A 16 37.45 25.46 18.95
C GLY A 16 37.00 24.56 17.78
N ASN A 17 37.98 24.13 16.97
CA ASN A 17 37.79 23.25 15.82
C ASN A 17 37.93 21.76 16.19
N LEU A 18 37.90 21.38 17.46
CA LEU A 18 38.03 20.00 17.91
C LEU A 18 36.80 19.58 18.73
N THR A 19 36.34 18.37 18.50
CA THR A 19 35.29 17.69 19.26
C THR A 19 35.90 16.47 19.95
N TYR A 20 35.75 16.40 21.26
CA TYR A 20 36.21 15.33 22.12
C TYR A 20 35.02 14.43 22.44
N ARG A 21 35.15 13.14 22.16
CA ARG A 21 34.14 12.12 22.48
C ARG A 21 34.82 10.85 22.97
N ILE A 22 34.10 10.08 23.79
CA ILE A 22 34.57 8.77 24.26
C ILE A 22 33.89 7.69 23.42
N ARG A 23 34.68 6.82 22.78
CA ARG A 23 34.18 5.68 22.01
C ARG A 23 34.91 4.44 22.51
N GLY A 24 34.17 3.45 23.02
CA GLY A 24 34.77 2.20 23.51
C GLY A 24 35.70 2.35 24.71
N GLY A 25 35.59 3.43 25.50
CA GLY A 25 36.46 3.71 26.65
C GLY A 25 37.68 4.58 26.33
N GLU A 26 37.98 4.80 25.05
CA GLU A 26 39.08 5.66 24.60
C GLU A 26 38.60 7.07 24.27
N GLN A 27 39.46 8.05 24.51
CA GLN A 27 39.21 9.45 24.20
C GLN A 27 39.58 9.73 22.74
N VAL A 28 38.58 9.96 21.91
CA VAL A 28 38.72 10.25 20.48
C VAL A 28 38.56 11.75 20.25
N MET A 29 39.60 12.38 19.72
CA MET A 29 39.60 13.76 19.27
C MET A 29 39.35 13.81 17.77
N THR A 30 38.29 14.51 17.35
CA THR A 30 37.94 14.69 15.93
C THR A 30 37.88 16.17 15.58
N GLY A 31 38.35 16.55 14.39
CA GLY A 31 38.08 17.89 13.84
C GLY A 31 36.58 18.18 13.80
N ARG A 32 36.17 19.34 14.26
CA ARG A 32 34.81 19.85 14.21
C ARG A 32 34.46 20.04 12.73
N ILE A 33 33.41 19.35 12.29
CA ILE A 33 32.92 19.40 10.91
C ILE A 33 32.43 20.83 10.64
N GLN A 34 33.22 21.61 9.91
CA GLN A 34 32.94 23.01 9.54
C GLN A 34 31.92 23.13 8.41
N LYS A 35 31.89 22.14 7.50
CA LYS A 35 30.91 22.01 6.42
C LYS A 35 30.37 20.58 6.44
N MET A 36 29.07 20.42 6.69
CA MET A 36 28.40 19.13 6.49
C MET A 36 28.22 18.92 4.99
N THR A 37 29.08 18.11 4.39
CA THR A 37 28.84 17.57 3.05
C THR A 37 27.67 16.61 3.14
N ASN A 38 26.57 16.86 2.41
CA ASN A 38 25.46 15.92 2.28
C ASN A 38 25.95 14.72 1.45
N PRO A 39 26.23 13.56 2.07
CA PRO A 39 26.92 12.47 1.41
C PRO A 39 26.04 11.76 0.38
N LYS A 40 24.72 12.06 0.34
CA LYS A 40 23.74 11.49 -0.60
C LYS A 40 23.86 9.97 -0.72
N THR A 41 24.13 9.29 0.39
CA THR A 41 24.21 7.82 0.39
C THR A 41 22.88 7.22 -0.06
N ALA A 42 22.92 6.04 -0.65
CA ALA A 42 21.71 5.36 -1.14
C ALA A 42 20.63 5.26 -0.05
N LEU A 43 21.00 4.95 1.19
CA LEU A 43 20.07 4.88 2.32
C LEU A 43 19.44 6.24 2.65
N GLN A 44 20.21 7.33 2.63
CA GLN A 44 19.67 8.68 2.87
C GLN A 44 18.74 9.12 1.74
N VAL A 45 19.09 8.81 0.49
CA VAL A 45 18.25 9.13 -0.67
C VAL A 45 16.96 8.30 -0.67
N ASN A 46 17.03 7.02 -0.30
CA ASN A 46 15.86 6.15 -0.16
C ASN A 46 14.81 6.69 0.81
N GLN A 47 15.27 7.31 1.90
CA GLN A 47 14.34 7.97 2.80
C GLN A 47 13.75 9.20 2.11
N ARG A 48 14.56 10.06 1.49
CA ARG A 48 14.09 11.31 0.86
C ARG A 48 13.07 11.13 -0.26
N ILE A 49 13.22 10.13 -1.11
CA ILE A 49 12.30 9.90 -2.25
C ILE A 49 10.88 9.51 -1.82
N LYS A 50 10.71 9.08 -0.57
CA LYS A 50 9.42 8.71 0.04
C LYS A 50 8.64 9.90 0.59
N PHE A 51 9.35 10.92 1.09
CA PHE A 51 8.72 12.06 1.78
C PHE A 51 7.73 12.85 0.91
N PRO A 52 8.05 13.19 -0.35
CA PRO A 52 7.20 14.06 -1.15
C PRO A 52 5.73 13.65 -1.18
N ASN A 53 5.45 12.38 -1.50
CA ASN A 53 4.07 11.90 -1.62
C ASN A 53 3.36 11.87 -0.27
N ILE A 54 4.06 11.50 0.81
CA ILE A 54 3.48 11.53 2.17
C ILE A 54 3.10 12.96 2.57
N VAL A 55 3.95 13.94 2.25
CA VAL A 55 3.66 15.37 2.51
C VAL A 55 2.48 15.84 1.66
N ALA A 56 2.45 15.50 0.37
CA ALA A 56 1.37 15.87 -0.54
C ALA A 56 0.03 15.28 -0.06
N MET A 57 0.02 14.00 0.31
CA MET A 57 -1.16 13.33 0.83
C MET A 57 -1.68 14.01 2.12
N TYR A 58 -0.81 14.28 3.09
CA TYR A 58 -1.22 14.95 4.33
C TYR A 58 -1.82 16.35 4.06
N ARG A 59 -1.25 17.09 3.10
CA ARG A 59 -1.79 18.39 2.70
C ARG A 59 -3.16 18.26 2.07
N ALA A 60 -3.38 17.24 1.24
CA ALA A 60 -4.66 16.98 0.60
C ALA A 60 -5.76 16.60 1.60
N PHE A 61 -5.42 16.05 2.77
CA PHE A 61 -6.39 15.88 3.85
C PHE A 61 -6.86 17.20 4.48
N HIS A 62 -6.24 18.36 4.19
CA HIS A 62 -6.71 19.71 4.59
C HIS A 62 -7.20 19.86 6.04
N GLY A 63 -6.60 19.16 7.00
CA GLY A 63 -6.97 19.23 8.42
C GLY A 63 -8.06 18.23 8.85
N LEU A 64 -8.59 17.42 7.95
CA LEU A 64 -9.54 16.33 8.26
C LEU A 64 -8.93 15.25 9.19
N LEU A 65 -7.60 15.14 9.25
CA LEU A 65 -6.88 14.26 10.18
C LEU A 65 -6.62 14.88 11.56
N LYS A 66 -7.20 16.05 11.85
CA LYS A 66 -7.14 16.64 13.19
C LYS A 66 -7.78 15.65 14.17
N GLU A 67 -7.06 15.33 15.23
CA GLU A 67 -7.48 14.32 16.24
C GLU A 67 -7.57 12.88 15.71
N GLY A 68 -7.08 12.59 14.50
CA GLY A 68 -6.98 11.22 13.98
C GLY A 68 -5.93 10.34 14.68
N PHE A 69 -5.11 10.93 15.56
CA PHE A 69 -4.06 10.22 16.29
C PHE A 69 -4.18 10.48 17.80
N GLU A 70 -4.64 9.48 18.57
CA GLU A 70 -4.84 9.61 20.03
C GLU A 70 -3.52 9.80 20.76
N LYS A 71 -2.57 8.89 20.52
CA LYS A 71 -1.27 8.87 21.22
C LYS A 71 -0.24 9.63 20.42
N LYS A 72 -0.10 10.91 20.74
CA LYS A 72 1.02 11.74 20.31
C LYS A 72 2.20 11.49 21.25
N ARG A 73 3.31 10.96 20.74
CA ARG A 73 4.49 10.71 21.57
C ARG A 73 4.97 12.05 22.16
N LYS A 74 5.01 12.17 23.48
CA LYS A 74 5.59 13.33 24.17
C LYS A 74 7.07 13.42 23.78
N GLY A 75 7.46 14.52 23.14
CA GLY A 75 8.86 14.77 22.84
C GLY A 75 9.69 14.97 24.12
N ARG A 76 11.02 14.79 24.02
CA ARG A 76 11.99 15.06 25.10
C ARG A 76 11.94 16.50 25.65
N ARG A 77 11.21 17.40 24.96
CA ARG A 77 10.94 18.81 25.31
C ARG A 77 9.44 19.12 25.47
N SER A 78 8.66 18.17 25.99
CA SER A 78 7.31 18.43 26.56
C SER A 78 6.23 18.94 25.59
N LYS A 79 6.38 18.82 24.28
CA LYS A 79 5.28 19.09 23.33
C LYS A 79 4.86 17.81 22.64
N ASP A 80 3.55 17.56 22.62
CA ASP A 80 2.97 16.47 21.85
C ASP A 80 3.34 16.63 20.38
N MET A 81 3.71 15.52 19.75
CA MET A 81 4.01 15.48 18.33
C MET A 81 2.80 15.98 17.52
N SER A 82 3.02 16.86 16.53
CA SER A 82 1.94 17.31 15.64
C SER A 82 1.37 16.14 14.82
N ASP A 83 0.10 16.25 14.40
CA ASP A 83 -0.55 15.25 13.53
C ASP A 83 0.26 15.01 12.25
N PHE A 84 0.86 16.07 11.69
CA PHE A 84 1.78 15.95 10.56
C PHE A 84 2.98 15.04 10.86
N ASN A 85 3.67 15.26 11.98
CA ASN A 85 4.84 14.46 12.34
C ASN A 85 4.45 13.01 12.63
N ARG A 86 3.26 12.80 13.21
CA ARG A 86 2.74 11.45 13.48
C ARG A 86 2.40 10.73 12.17
N PHE A 87 1.64 11.37 11.28
CA PHE A 87 1.33 10.87 9.94
C PHE A 87 2.60 10.55 9.16
N MET A 88 3.59 11.45 9.17
CA MET A 88 4.88 11.21 8.53
C MET A 88 5.57 9.97 9.09
N SER A 89 5.65 9.86 10.42
CA SER A 89 6.33 8.73 11.07
C SER A 89 5.66 7.38 10.83
N ALA A 90 4.32 7.33 10.83
CA ALA A 90 3.54 6.12 10.61
C ALA A 90 3.71 5.60 9.17
N ASN A 91 3.85 6.53 8.22
CA ASN A 91 3.88 6.21 6.79
C ASN A 91 5.28 6.10 6.18
N LEU A 92 6.34 6.55 6.86
CA LEU A 92 7.69 6.53 6.31
C LEU A 92 8.26 5.10 6.18
N GLN A 93 7.86 4.19 7.06
CA GLN A 93 8.34 2.80 7.07
C GLN A 93 7.74 1.99 5.92
N SER A 94 6.42 2.06 5.73
CA SER A 94 5.70 1.40 4.64
C SER A 94 5.76 2.14 3.30
N ALA A 95 6.21 3.41 3.33
CA ALA A 95 6.16 4.39 2.25
C ALA A 95 6.11 3.79 0.84
N PRO A 96 4.91 3.77 0.23
CA PRO A 96 4.62 2.89 -0.89
C PRO A 96 4.70 3.63 -2.23
N VAL A 97 5.16 4.89 -2.26
CA VAL A 97 5.26 5.72 -3.47
C VAL A 97 6.60 6.43 -3.49
N PHE A 98 7.26 6.43 -4.66
CA PHE A 98 8.54 7.08 -4.89
C PHE A 98 8.39 8.16 -5.95
N LEU A 99 8.75 9.40 -5.62
CA LEU A 99 8.69 10.53 -6.55
C LEU A 99 10.07 11.10 -6.85
N THR A 100 10.28 11.52 -8.10
CA THR A 100 11.44 12.30 -8.52
C THR A 100 11.37 13.74 -7.99
N ARG A 101 12.47 14.50 -8.13
CA ARG A 101 12.47 15.91 -7.71
C ARG A 101 11.55 16.77 -8.56
N SER A 102 11.50 16.50 -9.87
CA SER A 102 10.65 17.22 -10.82
C SER A 102 9.18 16.94 -10.55
N GLU A 103 8.80 15.67 -10.35
CA GLU A 103 7.42 15.29 -9.99
C GLU A 103 6.99 15.93 -8.66
N SER A 104 7.86 15.86 -7.64
CA SER A 104 7.60 16.52 -6.36
C SER A 104 7.45 18.04 -6.49
N ALA A 105 8.20 18.68 -7.39
CA ALA A 105 8.13 20.13 -7.62
C ALA A 105 6.88 20.51 -8.43
N ALA A 106 6.43 19.63 -9.32
CA ALA A 106 5.19 19.77 -10.07
C ALA A 106 3.93 19.51 -9.22
N GLY A 107 4.09 18.95 -8.00
CA GLY A 107 3.00 18.75 -7.06
C GLY A 107 2.31 17.39 -7.15
N TYR A 108 3.00 16.38 -7.69
CA TYR A 108 2.46 15.02 -7.83
C TYR A 108 1.96 14.49 -6.48
N CYS A 109 0.75 13.95 -6.49
CA CYS A 109 0.17 13.25 -5.35
C CYS A 109 -0.54 11.98 -5.84
N ILE A 110 -0.05 10.83 -5.37
CA ILE A 110 -0.57 9.50 -5.69
C ILE A 110 -1.28 8.94 -4.47
N ALA A 111 -2.53 8.52 -4.63
CA ALA A 111 -3.29 7.82 -3.61
C ALA A 111 -2.65 6.45 -3.33
N ALA A 112 -2.36 6.17 -2.06
CA ALA A 112 -1.59 5.00 -1.63
C ALA A 112 -2.05 4.53 -0.23
N PRO A 113 -1.66 3.32 0.22
CA PRO A 113 -2.20 2.72 1.45
C PRO A 113 -1.57 3.35 2.71
N TYR A 114 -1.90 4.61 2.96
CA TYR A 114 -1.39 5.39 4.09
C TYR A 114 -2.22 5.13 5.35
N GLN A 115 -1.54 5.03 6.49
CA GLN A 115 -2.13 5.08 7.82
C GLN A 115 -2.65 6.50 8.06
N ILE A 116 -3.96 6.66 8.14
CA ILE A 116 -4.61 7.96 8.32
C ILE A 116 -4.96 8.23 9.78
N THR A 117 -5.25 7.18 10.55
CA THR A 117 -5.60 7.27 11.97
C THR A 117 -4.88 6.22 12.80
N GLU A 118 -4.59 6.52 14.06
CA GLU A 118 -4.02 5.57 15.02
C GLU A 118 -4.59 5.85 16.42
N GLY A 119 -5.29 4.85 16.95
CA GLY A 119 -5.96 4.94 18.24
C GLY A 119 -6.28 3.56 18.82
N THR A 120 -7.12 3.56 19.84
CA THR A 120 -7.37 2.42 20.72
C THR A 120 -8.62 1.63 20.34
N LEU A 121 -9.53 2.21 19.55
CA LEU A 121 -10.68 1.47 19.03
C LEU A 121 -10.23 0.40 18.03
N VAL A 122 -11.01 -0.67 17.96
CA VAL A 122 -10.75 -1.78 17.04
C VAL A 122 -10.84 -1.27 15.58
N PRO A 123 -9.84 -1.56 14.73
CA PRO A 123 -9.88 -1.21 13.31
C PRO A 123 -11.10 -1.81 12.59
N ILE A 124 -11.62 -1.09 11.61
CA ILE A 124 -12.62 -1.64 10.69
C ILE A 124 -11.86 -2.43 9.62
N SER A 125 -12.05 -3.74 9.60
CA SER A 125 -11.45 -4.61 8.59
C SER A 125 -12.33 -4.67 7.36
N THR A 126 -11.70 -4.86 6.19
CA THR A 126 -12.39 -4.95 4.91
C THR A 126 -11.97 -6.19 4.15
N GLN A 127 -12.89 -6.73 3.35
CA GLN A 127 -12.70 -7.88 2.47
C GLN A 127 -13.24 -7.53 1.08
N GLY A 128 -12.79 -8.25 0.05
CA GLY A 128 -13.15 -7.99 -1.34
C GLY A 128 -12.13 -7.12 -2.09
N ILE A 129 -12.40 -6.89 -3.37
CA ILE A 129 -11.54 -6.15 -4.30
C ILE A 129 -12.41 -5.06 -4.94
N GLU A 130 -11.89 -3.83 -5.04
CA GLU A 130 -12.55 -2.70 -5.71
C GLU A 130 -14.01 -2.49 -5.27
N THR A 131 -14.96 -2.59 -6.21
CA THR A 131 -16.41 -2.40 -5.99
C THR A 131 -17.04 -3.47 -5.11
N ASP A 132 -16.34 -4.59 -4.93
CA ASP A 132 -16.79 -5.68 -4.10
C ASP A 132 -16.27 -5.58 -2.66
N THR A 133 -15.62 -4.45 -2.32
CA THR A 133 -15.07 -4.26 -0.98
C THR A 133 -16.18 -4.00 0.04
N TYR A 134 -16.29 -4.86 1.04
CA TYR A 134 -17.18 -4.69 2.20
C TYR A 134 -16.40 -4.75 3.51
N SER A 135 -16.95 -4.11 4.54
CA SER A 135 -16.36 -4.06 5.87
C SER A 135 -16.87 -5.18 6.77
N ASN A 136 -16.33 -5.29 7.98
CA ASN A 136 -16.87 -6.16 9.03
C ASN A 136 -17.97 -5.50 9.87
N VAL A 137 -18.49 -4.33 9.48
CA VAL A 137 -19.61 -3.67 10.17
C VAL A 137 -20.91 -4.27 9.66
N ALA A 138 -21.56 -5.09 10.48
CA ALA A 138 -22.81 -5.76 10.14
C ALA A 138 -23.99 -4.78 10.17
N LEU A 139 -24.85 -4.86 9.16
CA LEU A 139 -26.12 -4.13 9.07
C LEU A 139 -27.33 -5.05 9.19
N GLY A 140 -27.13 -6.37 9.26
CA GLY A 140 -28.20 -7.35 9.33
C GLY A 140 -29.03 -7.32 8.06
N ASP A 141 -30.36 -7.24 8.21
CA ASP A 141 -31.31 -7.21 7.10
C ASP A 141 -31.57 -5.79 6.56
N LEU A 142 -30.88 -4.77 7.07
CA LEU A 142 -31.06 -3.39 6.61
C LEU A 142 -30.50 -3.23 5.19
N GLU A 143 -31.35 -2.78 4.27
CA GLU A 143 -30.95 -2.22 2.98
C GLU A 143 -30.93 -0.69 3.05
N ILE A 144 -29.90 -0.07 2.48
CA ILE A 144 -29.79 1.40 2.45
C ILE A 144 -30.43 1.94 1.16
N THR A 145 -31.55 2.62 1.32
CA THR A 145 -32.32 3.28 0.26
C THR A 145 -32.39 4.79 0.51
N ASP A 146 -33.02 5.55 -0.39
CA ASP A 146 -33.14 7.02 -0.24
C ASP A 146 -34.03 7.43 0.94
N THR A 147 -34.91 6.54 1.39
CA THR A 147 -35.79 6.75 2.54
C THR A 147 -35.19 6.33 3.87
N THR A 148 -34.06 5.62 3.86
CA THR A 148 -33.38 5.16 5.09
C THR A 148 -32.92 6.36 5.91
N THR A 149 -33.27 6.37 7.19
CA THR A 149 -32.90 7.45 8.11
C THR A 149 -31.57 7.15 8.82
N VAL A 150 -31.00 8.18 9.45
CA VAL A 150 -29.83 7.99 10.33
C VAL A 150 -30.18 7.08 11.51
N ALA A 151 -31.40 7.16 12.06
CA ALA A 151 -31.87 6.29 13.13
C ALA A 151 -31.91 4.82 12.72
N ASP A 152 -32.48 4.49 11.55
CA ASP A 152 -32.53 3.10 11.04
C ASP A 152 -31.13 2.50 10.89
N PHE A 153 -30.21 3.28 10.30
CA PHE A 153 -28.81 2.89 10.15
C PHE A 153 -28.11 2.71 11.50
N SER A 154 -28.37 3.62 12.45
CA SER A 154 -27.76 3.59 13.78
C SER A 154 -28.23 2.38 14.58
N GLU A 155 -29.51 2.06 14.53
CA GLU A 155 -30.07 0.87 15.15
C GLU A 155 -29.47 -0.40 14.54
N ALA A 156 -29.40 -0.52 13.21
CA ALA A 156 -28.79 -1.67 12.56
C ALA A 156 -27.32 -1.86 12.93
N VAL A 157 -26.52 -0.78 13.00
CA VAL A 157 -25.11 -0.86 13.40
C VAL A 157 -24.97 -1.26 14.86
N VAL A 158 -25.68 -0.61 15.79
CA VAL A 158 -25.53 -0.87 17.24
C VAL A 158 -26.08 -2.24 17.61
N ALA A 159 -27.19 -2.68 17.00
CA ALA A 159 -27.81 -3.98 17.30
C ALA A 159 -26.95 -5.17 16.85
N ASN A 160 -26.27 -5.03 15.70
CA ASN A 160 -25.51 -6.13 15.10
C ASN A 160 -24.01 -6.12 15.45
N ASN A 161 -23.50 -5.07 16.09
CA ASN A 161 -22.07 -4.92 16.39
C ASN A 161 -21.84 -4.46 17.83
N SER A 162 -21.33 -5.35 18.69
CA SER A 162 -21.07 -5.06 20.11
C SER A 162 -19.97 -4.01 20.37
N LEU A 163 -19.20 -3.64 19.35
CA LEU A 163 -18.14 -2.64 19.42
C LEU A 163 -18.63 -1.20 19.17
N PHE A 164 -19.90 -1.03 18.76
CA PHE A 164 -20.50 0.26 18.45
C PHE A 164 -21.54 0.64 19.50
N GLU A 165 -21.56 1.92 19.83
CA GLU A 165 -22.51 2.52 20.77
C GLU A 165 -23.17 3.74 20.13
N TYR A 166 -24.38 4.08 20.57
CA TYR A 166 -24.97 5.37 20.21
C TYR A 166 -24.08 6.52 20.69
N GLY A 167 -23.89 7.51 19.81
CA GLY A 167 -22.93 8.60 19.98
C GLY A 167 -21.57 8.36 19.32
N ASP A 168 -21.25 7.13 18.91
CA ASP A 168 -20.11 6.88 18.03
C ASP A 168 -20.36 7.51 16.65
N ALA A 169 -19.30 7.74 15.89
CA ALA A 169 -19.42 8.17 14.51
C ALA A 169 -18.58 7.31 13.57
N ILE A 170 -19.18 6.96 12.43
CA ILE A 170 -18.54 6.28 11.31
C ILE A 170 -18.24 7.34 10.24
N SER A 171 -16.96 7.51 9.93
CA SER A 171 -16.49 8.40 8.86
C SER A 171 -15.96 7.58 7.69
N TYR A 172 -16.48 7.83 6.50
CA TYR A 172 -15.91 7.34 5.26
C TYR A 172 -15.01 8.42 4.65
N PHE A 173 -13.73 8.10 4.51
CA PHE A 173 -12.76 8.93 3.79
C PHE A 173 -12.70 8.45 2.34
N SER A 174 -13.02 9.34 1.41
CA SER A 174 -12.85 9.13 -0.03
C SER A 174 -11.63 9.91 -0.49
N VAL A 175 -10.66 9.22 -1.10
CA VAL A 175 -9.47 9.81 -1.72
C VAL A 175 -9.54 9.50 -3.21
N LEU A 176 -9.99 10.43 -4.03
CA LEU A 176 -10.05 10.24 -5.48
C LEU A 176 -8.74 10.64 -6.14
N GLN A 177 -8.21 9.76 -6.97
CA GLN A 177 -7.07 10.01 -7.83
C GLN A 177 -7.54 10.69 -9.12
N ASN A 178 -7.02 11.89 -9.36
CA ASN A 178 -7.25 12.65 -10.58
C ASN A 178 -5.92 12.90 -11.30
N VAL A 179 -6.02 13.26 -12.58
CA VAL A 179 -4.90 13.70 -13.41
C VAL A 179 -5.31 15.00 -14.08
N GLU A 180 -4.50 16.04 -13.92
CA GLU A 180 -4.73 17.33 -14.56
C GLU A 180 -4.62 17.19 -16.07
N VAL A 181 -5.62 17.65 -16.82
CA VAL A 181 -5.75 17.36 -18.26
C VAL A 181 -4.63 18.00 -19.07
N ASP A 182 -4.25 19.24 -18.73
CA ASP A 182 -3.27 20.01 -19.51
C ASP A 182 -1.83 19.64 -19.19
N THR A 183 -1.55 19.21 -17.96
CA THR A 183 -0.18 19.01 -17.47
C THR A 183 0.18 17.55 -17.23
N GLY A 184 -0.82 16.66 -17.18
CA GLY A 184 -0.64 15.26 -16.80
C GLY A 184 -0.25 15.06 -15.34
N VAL A 185 -0.34 16.09 -14.50
CA VAL A 185 0.06 16.03 -13.09
C VAL A 185 -1.02 15.29 -12.29
N PRO A 186 -0.70 14.15 -11.65
CA PRO A 186 -1.64 13.45 -10.79
C PRO A 186 -1.80 14.19 -9.47
N TYR A 187 -3.04 14.37 -9.03
CA TYR A 187 -3.40 14.95 -7.74
C TYR A 187 -4.53 14.16 -7.09
N VAL A 188 -4.76 14.39 -5.80
CA VAL A 188 -5.84 13.71 -5.07
C VAL A 188 -6.85 14.70 -4.51
N THR A 189 -8.12 14.33 -4.55
CA THR A 189 -9.21 15.04 -3.88
C THR A 189 -9.68 14.21 -2.70
N VAL A 190 -9.73 14.80 -1.52
CA VAL A 190 -10.11 14.09 -0.29
C VAL A 190 -11.40 14.65 0.28
N ASN A 191 -12.38 13.76 0.48
CA ASN A 191 -13.65 14.08 1.14
C ASN A 191 -13.85 13.16 2.35
N GLN A 192 -14.52 13.68 3.38
CA GLN A 192 -14.94 12.92 4.56
C GLN A 192 -16.45 13.02 4.69
N TYR A 193 -17.11 11.86 4.78
CA TYR A 193 -18.54 11.73 5.02
C TYR A 193 -18.74 11.08 6.37
N LYS A 194 -19.36 11.80 7.31
CA LYS A 194 -19.45 11.39 8.71
C LYS A 194 -20.91 11.21 9.10
N VAL A 195 -21.22 10.02 9.62
CA VAL A 195 -22.50 9.69 10.24
C VAL A 195 -22.27 9.50 11.73
N THR A 196 -23.01 10.22 12.56
CA THR A 196 -23.02 9.99 14.02
C THR A 196 -24.20 9.08 14.32
N LEU A 197 -23.98 8.02 15.08
CA LEU A 197 -24.99 7.03 15.40
C LEU A 197 -25.95 7.61 16.44
N ASP A 198 -27.17 7.90 16.03
CA ASP A 198 -28.20 8.52 16.88
C ASP A 198 -29.56 7.85 16.61
N ALA A 199 -30.13 7.23 17.65
CA ALA A 199 -31.43 6.56 17.58
C ALA A 199 -32.60 7.53 17.33
N ALA A 200 -32.43 8.82 17.58
CA ALA A 200 -33.49 9.82 17.44
C ALA A 200 -33.42 10.60 16.11
N ASP A 201 -32.35 10.46 15.33
CA ASP A 201 -32.15 11.25 14.12
C ASP A 201 -32.94 10.68 12.93
N GLN A 202 -34.09 11.30 12.65
CA GLN A 202 -34.99 10.93 11.56
C GLN A 202 -34.62 11.58 10.21
N SER A 203 -33.49 12.28 10.12
CA SER A 203 -33.03 12.84 8.84
C SER A 203 -32.62 11.73 7.88
N SER A 204 -32.77 11.98 6.57
CA SER A 204 -32.37 11.02 5.53
C SER A 204 -30.86 10.80 5.60
N LEU A 205 -30.45 9.54 5.66
CA LEU A 205 -29.06 9.13 5.71
C LEU A 205 -28.27 9.66 4.49
N ARG A 206 -28.91 9.71 3.32
CA ARG A 206 -28.29 10.14 2.06
C ARG A 206 -27.81 11.60 2.05
N ILE A 207 -28.27 12.44 2.98
CA ILE A 207 -27.79 13.82 3.12
C ILE A 207 -26.33 13.84 3.58
N VAL A 208 -25.94 12.87 4.42
CA VAL A 208 -24.61 12.83 5.06
C VAL A 208 -23.75 11.66 4.58
N ALA A 209 -24.37 10.63 4.01
CA ALA A 209 -23.75 9.36 3.65
C ALA A 209 -24.03 8.99 2.18
N PRO A 210 -23.06 9.23 1.28
CA PRO A 210 -23.25 8.95 -0.14
C PRO A 210 -23.27 7.44 -0.44
N SER A 211 -23.95 7.05 -1.52
CA SER A 211 -24.10 5.65 -1.96
C SER A 211 -22.77 4.91 -2.13
N PHE A 212 -21.75 5.58 -2.67
CA PHE A 212 -20.43 4.98 -2.89
C PHE A 212 -19.67 4.62 -1.60
N GLY A 213 -19.95 5.28 -0.48
CA GLY A 213 -19.29 5.01 0.81
C GLY A 213 -20.17 4.28 1.82
N PHE A 214 -21.48 4.24 1.58
CA PHE A 214 -22.49 3.67 2.46
C PHE A 214 -23.50 2.86 1.62
N SER A 215 -23.03 1.71 1.16
CA SER A 215 -23.84 0.67 0.53
C SER A 215 -23.91 -0.56 1.42
N VAL A 216 -24.69 -1.57 1.00
CA VAL A 216 -24.83 -2.85 1.70
C VAL A 216 -24.40 -3.97 0.76
N LYS A 217 -23.53 -4.85 1.25
CA LYS A 217 -23.18 -6.09 0.54
C LYS A 217 -23.07 -7.23 1.55
N ASN A 218 -23.74 -8.34 1.27
CA ASN A 218 -23.80 -9.52 2.16
C ASN A 218 -24.22 -9.19 3.61
N GLY A 219 -25.07 -8.18 3.81
CA GLY A 219 -25.48 -7.72 5.14
C GLY A 219 -24.43 -6.89 5.88
N PHE A 220 -23.37 -6.43 5.21
CA PHE A 220 -22.32 -5.57 5.78
C PHE A 220 -22.25 -4.22 5.07
N LEU A 221 -21.76 -3.20 5.79
CA LEU A 221 -21.46 -1.89 5.22
C LEU A 221 -20.36 -2.05 4.17
N ALA A 222 -20.63 -1.57 2.95
CA ALA A 222 -19.79 -1.79 1.79
C ALA A 222 -19.50 -0.52 0.99
N HIS A 223 -18.42 -0.61 0.20
CA HIS A 223 -18.17 0.33 -0.87
C HIS A 223 -19.26 0.10 -1.93
N GLY A 224 -19.91 1.19 -2.33
CA GLY A 224 -20.94 1.13 -3.35
C GLY A 224 -20.35 1.37 -4.74
N GLU A 225 -21.04 2.23 -5.48
CA GLU A 225 -20.70 2.63 -6.84
C GLU A 225 -19.24 3.06 -6.98
N ASN A 226 -18.60 2.62 -8.08
CA ASN A 226 -17.27 3.09 -8.43
C ASN A 226 -17.34 4.53 -8.92
N ILE A 227 -16.81 5.45 -8.10
CA ILE A 227 -16.73 6.88 -8.42
C ILE A 227 -15.38 7.28 -9.03
N GLY A 228 -14.46 6.32 -9.20
CA GLY A 228 -13.15 6.52 -9.80
C GLY A 228 -12.03 5.80 -9.07
N GLN A 229 -10.83 5.88 -9.64
CA GLN A 229 -9.62 5.34 -9.03
C GLN A 229 -9.23 6.16 -7.79
N GLY A 230 -8.56 5.51 -6.83
CA GLY A 230 -8.04 6.20 -5.66
C GLY A 230 -7.88 5.28 -4.45
N ALA A 231 -8.33 5.76 -3.30
CA ALA A 231 -8.28 5.03 -2.06
C ALA A 231 -9.43 5.43 -1.12
N PHE A 232 -9.77 4.57 -0.17
CA PHE A 232 -10.82 4.88 0.80
C PHE A 232 -10.60 4.17 2.14
N ALA A 233 -11.34 4.59 3.16
CA ALA A 233 -11.36 3.92 4.46
C ALA A 233 -12.59 4.31 5.29
N TRP A 234 -13.10 3.38 6.10
CA TRP A 234 -14.03 3.67 7.19
C TRP A 234 -13.28 3.80 8.51
N VAL A 235 -13.60 4.84 9.28
CA VAL A 235 -13.01 5.13 10.58
C VAL A 235 -14.13 5.27 11.61
N GLN A 236 -14.01 4.53 12.71
CA GLN A 236 -14.86 4.70 13.88
C GLN A 236 -14.22 5.76 14.79
N THR A 237 -15.05 6.65 15.33
CA THR A 237 -14.66 7.59 16.38
C THR A 237 -15.67 7.54 17.52
N ARG A 238 -15.18 7.70 18.74
CA ARG A 238 -15.98 7.75 19.97
C ARG A 238 -15.54 8.92 20.83
N ARG A 239 -16.48 9.68 21.38
CA ARG A 239 -16.14 10.70 22.38
C ARG A 239 -16.02 10.04 23.75
N GLY A 240 -14.79 9.83 24.23
CA GLY A 240 -14.50 9.35 25.57
C GLY A 240 -14.41 10.47 26.60
N ALA A 241 -14.26 10.11 27.88
CA ALA A 241 -14.12 11.07 28.98
C ALA A 241 -12.85 11.94 28.87
N ASP A 242 -11.75 11.35 28.38
CA ASP A 242 -10.43 12.00 28.26
C ASP A 242 -10.16 12.58 26.87
N GLY A 243 -11.10 12.47 25.92
CA GLY A 243 -10.95 12.95 24.55
C GLY A 243 -11.54 12.02 23.48
N LEU A 244 -11.24 12.32 22.22
CA LEU A 244 -11.68 11.52 21.08
C LEU A 244 -10.87 10.22 21.00
N LEU A 245 -11.57 9.09 20.99
CA LEU A 245 -11.04 7.77 20.65
C LEU A 245 -11.31 7.51 19.17
N VAL A 246 -10.39 6.83 18.48
CA VAL A 246 -10.45 6.57 17.04
C VAL A 246 -9.90 5.20 16.72
N SER A 247 -10.47 4.55 15.69
CA SER A 247 -9.96 3.28 15.19
C SER A 247 -8.69 3.49 14.36
N SER A 248 -7.72 2.58 14.51
CA SER A 248 -6.49 2.65 13.72
C SER A 248 -6.74 2.20 12.27
N GLN A 249 -6.74 3.12 11.31
CA GLN A 249 -7.14 2.81 9.94
C GLN A 249 -6.07 3.17 8.89
N ARG A 250 -5.97 2.28 7.90
CA ARG A 250 -5.18 2.46 6.67
C ARG A 250 -6.11 2.55 5.47
N LEU A 251 -5.73 3.38 4.51
CA LEU A 251 -6.43 3.47 3.22
C LEU A 251 -6.31 2.15 2.46
N ILE A 252 -7.43 1.73 1.88
CA ILE A 252 -7.54 0.65 0.90
C ILE A 252 -7.40 1.29 -0.46
N VAL A 253 -6.56 0.74 -1.33
CA VAL A 253 -6.20 1.37 -2.60
C VAL A 253 -6.78 0.60 -3.76
N ALA A 254 -7.45 1.33 -4.64
CA ALA A 254 -7.95 0.90 -5.93
C ALA A 254 -7.47 1.93 -6.97
N ASN A 255 -6.16 1.93 -7.26
CA ASN A 255 -5.53 2.96 -8.08
C ASN A 255 -4.45 2.35 -8.96
N ALA A 256 -4.56 2.47 -10.28
CA ALA A 256 -3.56 1.95 -11.21
C ALA A 256 -2.22 2.71 -11.11
N LEU A 257 -2.26 4.03 -10.88
CA LEU A 257 -1.04 4.84 -10.72
C LEU A 257 -0.24 4.43 -9.48
N PHE A 258 -0.89 3.83 -8.49
CA PHE A 258 -0.16 3.34 -7.32
C PHE A 258 0.88 2.27 -7.69
N GLU A 259 0.54 1.35 -8.58
CA GLU A 259 1.44 0.26 -8.98
C GLU A 259 2.68 0.79 -9.72
N GLU A 260 2.48 1.78 -10.58
CA GLU A 260 3.55 2.45 -11.32
C GLU A 260 4.56 3.11 -10.37
N TYR A 261 4.07 3.89 -9.41
CA TYR A 261 4.92 4.69 -8.53
C TYR A 261 5.42 3.94 -7.28
N ASN A 262 4.87 2.75 -7.00
CA ASN A 262 5.42 1.80 -6.02
C ASN A 262 6.53 0.92 -6.63
N SER A 263 6.69 0.95 -7.96
CA SER A 263 7.63 0.06 -8.65
C SER A 263 9.11 0.35 -8.31
N ASN A 264 9.95 -0.69 -8.46
CA ASN A 264 11.40 -0.53 -8.39
C ASN A 264 11.96 0.37 -9.50
N VAL A 265 11.24 0.50 -10.62
CA VAL A 265 11.60 1.40 -11.71
C VAL A 265 11.45 2.84 -11.24
N ALA A 266 10.29 3.21 -10.68
CA ALA A 266 10.04 4.52 -10.09
C ALA A 266 11.06 4.84 -8.98
N LYS A 267 11.32 3.89 -8.09
CA LYS A 267 12.33 4.01 -7.03
C LYS A 267 13.73 4.30 -7.59
N SER A 268 14.14 3.61 -8.64
CA SER A 268 15.46 3.77 -9.26
C SER A 268 15.57 5.09 -10.01
N ALA A 269 14.53 5.50 -10.73
CA ALA A 269 14.43 6.80 -11.37
C ALA A 269 14.53 7.93 -10.34
N ALA A 270 13.79 7.83 -9.23
CA ALA A 270 13.85 8.77 -8.12
C ALA A 270 15.26 8.82 -7.49
N ARG A 271 15.90 7.67 -7.22
CA ARG A 271 17.29 7.62 -6.72
C ARG A 271 18.26 8.38 -7.62
N ARG A 272 18.15 8.19 -8.93
CA ARG A 272 18.99 8.86 -9.93
C ARG A 272 18.73 10.37 -9.94
N ALA A 273 17.47 10.80 -9.95
CA ALA A 273 17.08 12.21 -9.92
C ALA A 273 17.56 12.93 -8.64
N TYR A 274 17.63 12.23 -7.51
CA TYR A 274 18.16 12.78 -6.26
C TYR A 274 19.70 12.73 -6.16
N GLY A 275 20.37 12.07 -7.10
CA GLY A 275 21.83 11.97 -7.20
C GLY A 275 22.44 11.08 -6.12
N ALA A 276 21.87 9.90 -5.91
CA ALA A 276 22.43 8.91 -4.98
C ALA A 276 23.86 8.52 -5.38
N VAL A 277 24.77 8.52 -4.40
CA VAL A 277 26.16 8.08 -4.58
C VAL A 277 26.30 6.71 -3.92
N SER A 278 26.78 5.72 -4.68
CA SER A 278 27.23 4.44 -4.11
C SER A 278 28.57 4.69 -3.42
N VAL A 279 28.64 4.38 -2.13
CA VAL A 279 29.91 4.37 -1.39
C VAL A 279 30.23 2.89 -1.19
N ALA A 280 31.17 2.36 -1.97
CA ALA A 280 31.69 1.02 -1.74
C ALA A 280 32.51 1.04 -0.44
N LEU A 281 32.12 0.24 0.55
CA LEU A 281 32.94 0.02 1.74
C LEU A 281 33.35 -1.46 1.78
N ASP A 282 34.67 -1.68 1.76
CA ASP A 282 35.47 -2.92 1.79
C ASP A 282 35.61 -3.79 0.51
N PRO A 283 36.87 -4.16 0.12
CA PRO A 283 37.15 -5.09 -0.96
C PRO A 283 36.99 -6.52 -0.42
N GLY A 284 35.76 -7.00 -0.37
CA GLY A 284 35.45 -8.35 0.13
C GLY A 284 33.98 -8.55 0.44
N THR A 285 33.24 -7.46 0.61
CA THR A 285 31.78 -7.45 0.60
C THR A 285 31.35 -6.71 -0.66
N SER A 286 31.02 -7.46 -1.70
CA SER A 286 30.12 -6.96 -2.73
C SER A 286 28.89 -6.40 -2.02
N ASP A 287 28.71 -5.08 -2.06
CA ASP A 287 27.53 -4.35 -1.57
C ASP A 287 26.26 -4.67 -2.40
N ASP A 288 26.15 -5.90 -2.90
CA ASP A 288 24.88 -6.54 -3.22
C ASP A 288 24.21 -6.91 -1.89
N ILE A 289 23.75 -5.88 -1.17
CA ILE A 289 22.63 -6.05 -0.24
C ILE A 289 21.42 -6.34 -1.12
N SER A 290 21.32 -7.62 -1.46
CA SER A 290 20.16 -8.37 -1.87
C SER A 290 19.05 -8.20 -0.83
N ALA A 291 18.34 -7.07 -0.90
CA ALA A 291 17.05 -6.90 -0.27
C ALA A 291 15.97 -7.05 -1.36
N ALA A 292 15.72 -8.32 -1.70
CA ALA A 292 14.50 -8.89 -2.28
C ALA A 292 13.76 -8.08 -3.35
N THR A 293 14.34 -7.94 -4.54
CA THR A 293 13.52 -7.95 -5.75
C THR A 293 13.29 -9.42 -6.08
N GLY A 294 12.05 -9.89 -5.93
CA GLY A 294 11.69 -11.27 -6.31
C GLY A 294 11.85 -11.48 -7.81
N PRO A 295 11.86 -12.75 -8.27
CA PRO A 295 12.00 -13.11 -9.68
C PRO A 295 10.99 -12.34 -10.56
N ILE A 296 11.46 -11.81 -11.70
CA ILE A 296 10.62 -11.13 -12.69
C ILE A 296 10.77 -11.88 -14.00
N ALA A 297 9.67 -12.41 -14.54
CA ALA A 297 9.61 -12.86 -15.93
C ALA A 297 9.13 -11.71 -16.81
N SER A 298 9.90 -11.36 -17.84
CA SER A 298 9.52 -10.41 -18.90
C SER A 298 8.90 -11.10 -20.11
N LEU A 299 9.15 -12.41 -20.27
CA LEU A 299 8.62 -13.21 -21.36
C LEU A 299 8.28 -14.60 -20.85
N VAL A 300 7.09 -15.10 -21.20
CA VAL A 300 6.66 -16.46 -20.93
C VAL A 300 6.39 -17.15 -22.26
N THR A 301 6.95 -18.32 -22.48
CA THR A 301 6.69 -19.16 -23.65
C THR A 301 6.26 -20.53 -23.18
N VAL A 302 5.11 -21.01 -23.64
CA VAL A 302 4.59 -22.34 -23.30
C VAL A 302 4.29 -23.10 -24.58
N ALA A 303 4.80 -24.33 -24.70
CA ALA A 303 4.68 -25.16 -25.89
C ALA A 303 5.13 -24.44 -27.19
N GLY A 304 6.13 -23.55 -27.08
CA GLY A 304 6.66 -22.76 -28.20
C GLY A 304 5.84 -21.51 -28.56
N VAL A 305 4.74 -21.23 -27.86
CA VAL A 305 3.92 -20.03 -28.07
C VAL A 305 4.23 -18.99 -27.00
N VAL A 306 4.53 -17.77 -27.42
CA VAL A 306 4.72 -16.63 -26.51
C VAL A 306 3.38 -16.24 -25.89
N ARG A 307 3.36 -16.08 -24.57
CA ARG A 307 2.20 -15.70 -23.77
C ARG A 307 2.49 -14.40 -23.02
N SER A 308 1.54 -13.49 -23.05
CA SER A 308 1.59 -12.21 -22.34
C SER A 308 0.75 -12.28 -21.07
N THR A 309 1.15 -11.53 -20.04
CA THR A 309 0.32 -11.39 -18.84
C THR A 309 -0.98 -10.68 -19.22
N GLY A 310 -2.12 -11.24 -18.79
CA GLY A 310 -3.45 -10.78 -19.18
C GLY A 310 -4.04 -11.50 -20.39
N ASP A 311 -3.30 -12.41 -21.05
CA ASP A 311 -3.88 -13.29 -22.08
C ASP A 311 -4.95 -14.21 -21.48
N HIS A 312 -5.84 -14.71 -22.34
CA HIS A 312 -6.80 -15.74 -21.95
C HIS A 312 -6.07 -17.02 -21.48
N THR A 313 -6.66 -17.68 -20.49
CA THR A 313 -6.25 -19.02 -20.07
C THR A 313 -6.15 -19.96 -21.25
N PHE A 314 -5.18 -20.86 -21.24
CA PHE A 314 -4.93 -21.80 -22.33
C PHE A 314 -4.68 -23.19 -21.78
N ALA A 315 -4.97 -24.20 -22.62
CA ALA A 315 -4.71 -25.59 -22.27
C ALA A 315 -3.21 -25.88 -22.22
N ILE A 316 -2.79 -26.62 -21.20
CA ILE A 316 -1.45 -27.17 -21.01
C ILE A 316 -1.52 -28.70 -20.88
N GLN A 317 -0.55 -29.38 -21.45
CA GLN A 317 -0.42 -30.84 -21.41
C GLN A 317 0.84 -31.25 -20.65
N LYS A 318 0.88 -32.53 -20.26
CA LYS A 318 2.08 -33.16 -19.72
C LYS A 318 3.25 -32.95 -20.69
N ASP A 319 4.43 -32.66 -20.13
CA ASP A 319 5.69 -32.44 -20.83
C ASP A 319 5.75 -31.17 -21.70
N ASP A 320 4.72 -30.30 -21.64
CA ASP A 320 4.79 -29.00 -22.29
C ASP A 320 5.99 -28.19 -21.77
N LYS A 321 6.79 -27.68 -22.71
CA LYS A 321 7.96 -26.87 -22.39
C LYS A 321 7.52 -25.46 -21.98
N VAL A 322 7.89 -25.06 -20.76
CA VAL A 322 7.73 -23.71 -20.23
C VAL A 322 9.09 -23.03 -20.21
N VAL A 323 9.21 -21.88 -20.87
CA VAL A 323 10.40 -21.03 -20.85
C VAL A 323 10.01 -19.67 -20.28
N LEU A 324 10.65 -19.30 -19.17
CA LEU A 324 10.52 -17.98 -18.56
C LEU A 324 11.83 -17.23 -18.79
N GLU A 325 11.78 -16.06 -19.42
CA GLU A 325 12.93 -15.17 -19.56
C GLU A 325 12.68 -13.88 -18.78
N GLY A 326 13.72 -13.34 -18.15
CA GLY A 326 13.60 -12.14 -17.34
C GLY A 326 14.82 -11.87 -16.48
N SER A 327 14.61 -11.44 -15.24
CA SER A 327 15.68 -11.07 -14.31
C SER A 327 15.46 -11.69 -12.93
N GLN A 328 16.55 -12.04 -12.26
CA GLN A 328 16.55 -12.61 -10.91
C GLN A 328 15.78 -13.93 -10.79
N LEU A 329 15.76 -14.70 -11.89
CA LEU A 329 15.14 -16.02 -11.99
C LEU A 329 16.01 -17.15 -11.41
N GLY A 330 17.27 -16.85 -11.08
CA GLY A 330 18.30 -17.82 -10.67
C GLY A 330 18.27 -18.23 -9.19
N GLY A 331 17.27 -17.79 -8.42
CA GLY A 331 17.14 -18.15 -7.01
C GLY A 331 16.73 -19.62 -6.78
N ASN A 332 16.66 -20.04 -5.51
CA ASN A 332 16.27 -21.41 -5.13
C ASN A 332 14.75 -21.62 -4.96
N GLY A 333 13.92 -20.62 -5.29
CA GLY A 333 12.47 -20.72 -5.14
C GLY A 333 11.86 -21.76 -6.09
N SER A 334 10.85 -22.50 -5.64
CA SER A 334 10.05 -23.36 -6.52
C SER A 334 9.45 -22.55 -7.68
N VAL A 335 9.33 -23.20 -8.84
CA VAL A 335 8.67 -22.68 -10.03
C VAL A 335 7.37 -23.44 -10.14
N GLN A 336 6.23 -22.76 -10.05
CA GLN A 336 4.91 -23.38 -9.91
C GLN A 336 3.98 -22.90 -11.00
N VAL A 337 3.00 -23.74 -11.33
CA VAL A 337 1.90 -23.41 -12.23
C VAL A 337 0.58 -23.42 -11.45
N VAL A 338 -0.26 -22.43 -11.71
CA VAL A 338 -1.66 -22.42 -11.27
C VAL A 338 -2.51 -22.97 -12.40
N TYR A 339 -3.31 -23.99 -12.09
CA TYR A 339 -4.09 -24.71 -13.10
C TYR A 339 -5.47 -25.11 -12.59
N GLY A 340 -6.39 -25.32 -13.53
CA GLY A 340 -7.77 -25.75 -13.28
C GLY A 340 -8.23 -26.80 -14.30
N THR A 341 -9.34 -27.47 -13.99
CA THR A 341 -9.96 -28.46 -14.89
C THR A 341 -10.80 -27.82 -15.99
N THR A 342 -11.23 -26.58 -15.80
CA THR A 342 -11.93 -25.76 -16.80
C THR A 342 -11.21 -24.42 -16.97
N ASP A 343 -11.59 -23.65 -17.99
CA ASP A 343 -11.12 -22.31 -18.32
C ASP A 343 -11.82 -21.20 -17.51
N LYS A 344 -12.69 -21.56 -16.56
CA LYS A 344 -13.47 -20.62 -15.77
C LYS A 344 -12.73 -20.20 -14.51
N GLU A 345 -12.67 -18.89 -14.27
CA GLU A 345 -12.00 -18.28 -13.12
C GLU A 345 -12.68 -18.59 -11.76
N SER A 346 -13.92 -19.07 -11.79
CA SER A 346 -14.71 -19.43 -10.59
C SER A 346 -14.39 -20.81 -10.01
N ASP A 347 -13.57 -21.62 -10.69
CA ASP A 347 -13.24 -22.98 -10.25
C ASP A 347 -12.08 -22.99 -9.23
N GLU A 348 -12.03 -24.04 -8.41
CA GLU A 348 -10.97 -24.23 -7.42
C GLU A 348 -9.61 -24.45 -8.10
N HIS A 349 -8.77 -23.40 -8.13
CA HIS A 349 -7.43 -23.46 -8.70
C HIS A 349 -6.47 -24.29 -7.85
N LYS A 350 -5.72 -25.19 -8.52
CA LYS A 350 -4.65 -25.99 -7.91
C LYS A 350 -3.28 -25.42 -8.27
N VAL A 351 -2.29 -25.69 -7.42
CA VAL A 351 -0.90 -25.23 -7.60
C VAL A 351 0.03 -26.41 -7.46
N THR A 352 0.91 -26.61 -8.45
CA THR A 352 1.93 -27.67 -8.45
C THR A 352 3.28 -27.14 -8.92
N ASP A 353 4.36 -27.75 -8.44
CA ASP A 353 5.74 -27.47 -8.87
C ASP A 353 6.00 -27.99 -10.29
N LEU A 354 6.58 -27.15 -11.13
CA LEU A 354 7.10 -27.53 -12.44
C LEU A 354 8.46 -28.23 -12.31
N THR A 355 8.74 -29.17 -13.21
CA THR A 355 10.04 -29.84 -13.24
C THR A 355 11.06 -28.94 -13.94
N VAL A 356 11.93 -28.29 -13.17
CA VAL A 356 12.94 -27.36 -13.70
C VAL A 356 14.09 -28.14 -14.37
N VAL A 357 14.26 -27.95 -15.67
CA VAL A 357 15.31 -28.57 -16.49
C VAL A 357 16.58 -27.72 -16.50
N THR A 358 16.45 -26.40 -16.65
CA THR A 358 17.58 -25.47 -16.65
C THR A 358 17.20 -24.19 -15.93
N ARG A 359 18.10 -23.66 -15.10
CA ARG A 359 17.89 -22.42 -14.36
C ARG A 359 19.13 -21.55 -14.38
N THR A 360 18.94 -20.30 -14.78
CA THR A 360 19.96 -19.25 -14.76
C THR A 360 19.33 -17.96 -14.23
N ASN A 361 20.15 -16.94 -13.98
CA ASN A 361 19.66 -15.67 -13.46
C ASN A 361 18.63 -14.97 -14.37
N ASN A 362 18.66 -15.27 -15.67
CA ASN A 362 17.82 -14.58 -16.66
C ASN A 362 16.85 -15.52 -17.40
N ARG A 363 16.89 -16.83 -17.12
CA ARG A 363 16.08 -17.82 -17.84
C ARG A 363 15.81 -19.07 -17.01
N ILE A 364 14.58 -19.55 -17.01
CA ILE A 364 14.15 -20.85 -16.50
C ILE A 364 13.55 -21.66 -17.64
N GLU A 365 13.94 -22.92 -17.76
CA GLU A 365 13.25 -23.91 -18.58
C GLU A 365 12.70 -25.00 -17.66
N ALA A 366 11.41 -25.28 -17.78
CA ALA A 366 10.72 -26.28 -16.98
C ALA A 366 9.72 -27.06 -17.83
N THR A 367 9.26 -28.21 -17.33
CA THR A 367 8.23 -29.03 -17.96
C THR A 367 7.02 -29.17 -17.05
N VAL A 368 5.84 -29.21 -17.67
CA VAL A 368 4.55 -29.40 -16.98
C VAL A 368 4.40 -30.86 -16.54
N PRO A 369 4.14 -31.13 -15.25
CA PRO A 369 3.93 -32.49 -14.76
C PRO A 369 2.51 -32.98 -15.09
N GLU A 370 2.29 -34.29 -14.99
CA GLU A 370 1.06 -34.95 -15.45
C GLU A 370 -0.19 -34.45 -14.70
N GLU A 371 -0.06 -34.19 -13.41
CA GLU A 371 -1.14 -33.69 -12.55
C GLU A 371 -1.60 -32.26 -12.87
N ALA A 372 -0.81 -31.49 -13.63
CA ALA A 372 -1.11 -30.12 -14.02
C ALA A 372 -1.72 -29.99 -15.42
N ALA A 373 -2.02 -31.11 -16.08
CA ALA A 373 -2.71 -31.10 -17.37
C ALA A 373 -4.14 -30.55 -17.22
N GLY A 374 -4.47 -29.50 -17.99
CA GLY A 374 -5.69 -28.72 -17.80
C GLY A 374 -5.55 -27.32 -18.38
N TYR A 375 -6.16 -26.32 -17.75
CA TYR A 375 -6.03 -24.91 -18.13
C TYR A 375 -5.08 -24.16 -17.21
N CYS A 376 -4.18 -23.35 -17.78
CA CYS A 376 -3.20 -22.55 -17.06
C CYS A 376 -3.74 -21.15 -16.73
N PHE A 377 -3.71 -20.78 -15.46
CA PHE A 377 -4.13 -19.47 -14.93
C PHE A 377 -2.96 -18.58 -14.50
N GLY A 378 -1.76 -19.15 -14.37
CA GLY A 378 -0.57 -18.35 -14.11
C GLY A 378 0.65 -19.16 -13.72
N PHE A 379 1.75 -18.44 -13.57
CA PHE A 379 3.03 -18.99 -13.12
C PHE A 379 3.54 -18.24 -11.90
N TYR A 380 4.11 -19.00 -10.97
CA TYR A 380 4.76 -18.50 -9.79
C TYR A 380 6.23 -18.88 -9.80
N VAL A 381 7.08 -17.97 -9.34
CA VAL A 381 8.45 -18.28 -8.92
C VAL A 381 8.57 -17.76 -7.50
N THR A 382 8.58 -18.67 -6.53
CA THR A 382 8.38 -18.28 -5.12
C THR A 382 9.41 -17.23 -4.67
N PRO A 383 8.95 -16.17 -3.97
CA PRO A 383 7.61 -15.97 -3.40
C PRO A 383 6.65 -15.14 -4.28
N ARG A 384 6.87 -15.02 -5.59
CA ARG A 384 6.17 -14.04 -6.44
C ARG A 384 5.44 -14.69 -7.64
N MET A 385 4.24 -14.21 -7.93
CA MET A 385 3.57 -14.49 -9.21
C MET A 385 4.27 -13.74 -10.34
N VAL A 386 4.64 -14.45 -11.40
CA VAL A 386 5.41 -13.89 -12.52
C VAL A 386 4.58 -13.72 -13.79
N ALA A 387 3.45 -14.41 -13.90
CA ALA A 387 2.48 -14.23 -14.98
C ALA A 387 1.08 -14.67 -14.51
N VAL A 388 0.04 -13.97 -14.98
CA VAL A 388 -1.38 -14.23 -14.70
C VAL A 388 -2.13 -14.25 -16.03
N TYR A 389 -3.05 -15.19 -16.18
CA TYR A 389 -3.94 -15.33 -17.33
C TYR A 389 -5.40 -15.22 -16.88
N VAL A 390 -6.23 -14.59 -17.70
CA VAL A 390 -7.63 -14.28 -17.37
C VAL A 390 -8.53 -15.42 -17.85
N GLY A 391 -9.40 -15.94 -16.97
CA GLY A 391 -10.39 -16.95 -17.35
C GLY A 391 -11.49 -16.39 -18.24
N GLU A 392 -12.27 -17.25 -18.88
CA GLU A 392 -13.47 -16.77 -19.58
C GLU A 392 -14.52 -16.31 -18.54
N GLN A 393 -14.75 -15.00 -18.47
CA GLN A 393 -15.96 -14.47 -17.83
C GLN A 393 -17.14 -14.74 -18.76
N GLN A 394 -18.16 -15.45 -18.27
CA GLN A 394 -19.49 -15.35 -18.85
C GLN A 394 -19.95 -13.90 -18.73
N ASN A 395 -19.85 -13.14 -19.83
CA ASN A 395 -20.67 -11.96 -20.01
C ASN A 395 -22.15 -12.39 -19.92
N PRO A 396 -22.96 -11.89 -18.98
CA PRO A 396 -24.40 -11.97 -19.10
C PRO A 396 -24.84 -10.88 -20.07
N GLY A 397 -25.13 -11.28 -21.31
CA GLY A 397 -26.13 -10.61 -22.15
C GLY A 397 -25.69 -9.42 -23.01
N THR A 398 -25.25 -9.71 -24.23
CA THR A 398 -25.73 -8.96 -25.41
C THR A 398 -26.18 -9.96 -26.45
N GLY A 399 -27.43 -10.41 -26.34
CA GLY A 399 -28.15 -11.11 -27.39
C GLY A 399 -29.25 -10.20 -27.94
N GLY A 400 -29.26 -10.03 -29.27
CA GLY A 400 -30.33 -9.43 -30.08
C GLY A 400 -30.43 -7.91 -29.98
N ASP A 401 -30.45 -7.09 -31.02
CA ASP A 401 -30.71 -7.33 -32.43
C ASP A 401 -29.95 -6.30 -33.28
N ARG A 402 -29.57 -6.73 -34.49
CA ARG A 402 -29.21 -5.83 -35.59
C ARG A 402 -30.48 -5.12 -36.08
N PRO A 403 -30.50 -3.79 -36.27
CA PRO A 403 -31.36 -3.20 -37.27
C PRO A 403 -30.67 -3.33 -38.63
N GLU A 404 -31.33 -4.02 -39.55
CA GLU A 404 -31.01 -3.98 -40.97
C GLU A 404 -31.16 -2.55 -41.50
N ILE A 405 -30.32 -2.25 -42.48
CA ILE A 405 -30.29 -1.03 -43.26
C ILE A 405 -31.47 -1.06 -44.24
N GLU A 406 -32.31 -0.03 -44.21
CA GLU A 406 -32.77 0.69 -45.41
C GLU A 406 -32.54 2.19 -45.21
#